data_AF-A0A1F2EMC5-F1
#
_entry.id   AF-A0A1F2EMC5-F1
#
_cell.length_a   1.000
_cell.length_b   1.000
_cell.length_c   1.000
_cell.angle_alpha   90.00
_cell.angle_beta   90.00
_cell.angle_gamma   90.00
#
_symmetry.space_group_name_H-M   'P 1'
#
loop_
_entity.id
_entity.type
_entity.pdbx_description
1 polymer ?
#
loop_
_entity_poly.entity_id
_entity_poly.type
_entity_poly.pdbx_seq_one_letter_code
_entity_poly.pdbx_strand_id
1 'polypeptide(L)'
;MDKNGLVKNSESRNQVVPDNPALHTDEGAPVINNDDTMTAGRRGPSVLQDTWLQEKLANFSREVIPERRMHAKGSGAFGTFTVTNDVTKYTKAKIFSEVGKQTEMFARFSEVAAERGGADAERDIRGFALKFYTEEGNWDMVGNNTPVFFLRDPKHFIDLNRAIKRDPKTNMRSANTNWDFWTSLPESLHQVTITMSDRGIPSSYRFMHGFSSHAYSLINANNQRVWVKFFFRSQQGIQNLTDQEAAQVIAEDRESHQRDLFDAIEFGQYPKWTLYFQIMTEEEAKQVDFNPFDLTKVWPKEDFPFVEVGEMELNKNPENYFQDVEQASFNPAALVPGIGVSPDRMLQARLFSYPDAQRYRIGVNYHQIPVNYPRGVKDFHPYSRDGQGRMDGNGGGQIHVEPNSYGNWKDHKDMAEPPMDAGDVDYYDFRGDDNDYYTQPGILFNRMTPEQQLVLFENTARAMGDATLQIKHRHINNCYQADPKYGEGVAEALGIDIHTVDLTPTPRDSDQANREANARGAEDLNVPTEPAQPASAKDLPEEGRDTNVQDPTSLTGIMDDPFVL
;
A
#
# COMPACT_ATOMS: atom_id res chain seq x y z
N MET A 1 11.83 -3.06 -19.44
CA MET A 1 10.54 -3.20 -20.14
C MET A 1 10.44 -4.55 -20.85
N ASP A 2 11.49 -4.99 -21.56
CA ASP A 2 11.55 -6.30 -22.21
C ASP A 2 11.18 -7.47 -21.28
N LYS A 3 11.71 -7.47 -20.04
CA LYS A 3 11.37 -8.46 -19.01
C LYS A 3 9.86 -8.58 -18.78
N ASN A 4 9.12 -7.49 -18.94
CA ASN A 4 7.67 -7.42 -18.70
C ASN A 4 6.82 -7.61 -19.98
N GLY A 5 7.44 -8.05 -21.09
CA GLY A 5 6.75 -8.30 -22.36
C GLY A 5 6.31 -7.04 -23.13
N LEU A 6 6.85 -5.87 -22.79
CA LEU A 6 6.57 -4.62 -23.50
C LEU A 6 7.69 -4.32 -24.51
N VAL A 7 7.36 -4.45 -25.81
CA VAL A 7 8.32 -4.33 -26.93
C VAL A 7 8.45 -2.89 -27.45
N LYS A 8 7.55 -1.99 -27.04
CA LYS A 8 7.51 -0.60 -27.48
C LYS A 8 7.07 0.28 -26.31
N ASN A 9 7.64 1.48 -26.23
CA ASN A 9 7.17 2.53 -25.35
C ASN A 9 6.17 3.44 -26.08
N SER A 10 5.20 4.00 -25.35
CA SER A 10 4.34 5.05 -25.92
C SER A 10 5.16 6.25 -26.40
N GLU A 11 4.69 6.90 -27.46
CA GLU A 11 5.31 8.14 -27.93
C GLU A 11 5.09 9.25 -26.89
N SER A 12 6.13 10.01 -26.56
CA SER A 12 6.03 11.15 -25.62
C SER A 12 5.32 12.37 -26.22
N ARG A 13 4.37 12.17 -27.14
CA ARG A 13 3.70 13.24 -27.88
C ARG A 13 2.41 13.65 -27.18
N ASN A 14 2.32 14.92 -26.79
CA ASN A 14 1.08 15.55 -26.39
C ASN A 14 0.56 16.42 -27.54
N GLN A 15 -0.41 15.91 -28.30
CA GLN A 15 -0.97 16.56 -29.50
C GLN A 15 -2.45 16.90 -29.35
N VAL A 16 -2.98 16.84 -28.13
CA VAL A 16 -4.38 17.16 -27.87
C VAL A 16 -4.57 18.67 -28.08
N VAL A 17 -5.45 19.03 -29.02
CA VAL A 17 -5.86 20.42 -29.28
C VAL A 17 -7.37 20.49 -29.00
N PRO A 18 -7.82 21.39 -28.10
CA PRO A 18 -9.25 21.56 -27.83
C PRO A 18 -9.96 22.24 -29.02
N ASP A 19 -11.29 22.15 -29.07
CA ASP A 19 -12.12 22.79 -30.11
C ASP A 19 -11.84 24.30 -30.24
N ASN A 20 -11.56 24.97 -29.12
CA ASN A 20 -11.12 26.37 -29.09
C ASN A 20 -9.68 26.46 -28.53
N PRO A 21 -8.66 26.67 -29.38
CA PRO A 21 -7.27 26.80 -28.92
C PRO A 21 -6.91 28.19 -28.40
N ALA A 22 -7.83 29.18 -28.42
CA ALA A 22 -7.54 30.54 -27.99
C ALA A 22 -7.39 30.64 -26.46
N LEU A 23 -6.29 31.25 -26.00
CA LEU A 23 -6.03 31.49 -24.58
C LEU A 23 -7.00 32.53 -23.99
N HIS A 24 -7.50 32.22 -22.81
CA HIS A 24 -8.30 33.12 -21.99
C HIS A 24 -7.76 33.12 -20.55
N THR A 25 -8.04 34.18 -19.80
CA THR A 25 -7.85 34.23 -18.34
C THR A 25 -8.87 33.34 -17.63
N ASP A 26 -8.70 33.10 -16.34
CA ASP A 26 -9.65 32.33 -15.53
C ASP A 26 -11.05 32.97 -15.47
N GLU A 27 -11.17 34.29 -15.61
CA GLU A 27 -12.46 35.00 -15.77
C GLU A 27 -12.99 34.99 -17.21
N GLY A 28 -12.31 34.32 -18.14
CA GLY A 28 -12.74 34.15 -19.52
C GLY A 28 -12.44 35.34 -20.45
N ALA A 29 -11.51 36.24 -20.08
CA ALA A 29 -11.09 37.33 -20.96
C ALA A 29 -10.04 36.83 -21.97
N PRO A 30 -10.12 37.17 -23.27
CA PRO A 30 -9.09 36.75 -24.24
C PRO A 30 -7.70 37.29 -23.90
N VAL A 31 -6.68 36.43 -23.97
CA VAL A 31 -5.28 36.82 -23.76
C VAL A 31 -4.73 37.46 -25.03
N ILE A 32 -4.31 38.73 -24.92
CA ILE A 32 -3.86 39.54 -26.07
C ILE A 32 -2.40 39.21 -26.46
N ASN A 33 -1.53 38.96 -25.48
CA ASN A 33 -0.12 38.63 -25.70
C ASN A 33 0.35 37.67 -24.58
N ASN A 34 0.95 36.55 -24.95
CA ASN A 34 1.52 35.56 -24.02
C ASN A 34 3.05 35.43 -24.13
N ASP A 35 3.65 36.16 -25.08
CA ASP A 35 5.08 36.13 -25.37
C ASP A 35 5.82 37.30 -24.70
N ASP A 36 5.21 38.49 -24.68
CA ASP A 36 5.83 39.72 -24.17
C ASP A 36 5.09 40.29 -22.94
N THR A 37 5.84 40.53 -21.87
CA THR A 37 5.37 41.30 -20.71
C THR A 37 5.16 42.78 -21.07
N MET A 38 4.12 43.39 -20.52
CA MET A 38 3.87 44.83 -20.66
C MET A 38 4.94 45.65 -19.93
N THR A 39 5.58 46.59 -20.62
CA THR A 39 6.65 47.44 -20.07
C THR A 39 6.44 48.93 -20.37
N ALA A 40 7.05 49.79 -19.54
CA ALA A 40 7.13 51.23 -19.76
C ALA A 40 8.17 51.57 -20.85
N GLY A 41 7.81 51.33 -22.11
CA GLY A 41 8.71 51.47 -23.27
C GLY A 41 9.53 50.21 -23.54
N ARG A 42 10.18 50.14 -24.72
CA ARG A 42 10.80 48.90 -25.27
C ARG A 42 11.87 48.23 -24.39
N ARG A 43 12.46 48.97 -23.45
CA ARG A 43 13.50 48.48 -22.51
C ARG A 43 13.26 48.99 -21.09
N GLY A 44 12.03 49.40 -20.79
CA GLY A 44 11.65 49.89 -19.47
C GLY A 44 11.26 48.76 -18.52
N PRO A 45 10.98 49.07 -17.25
CA PRO A 45 10.47 48.10 -16.28
C PRO A 45 9.08 47.58 -16.69
N SER A 46 8.73 46.39 -16.18
CA SER A 46 7.36 45.86 -16.26
C SER A 46 6.38 46.70 -15.45
N VAL A 47 5.10 46.62 -15.80
CA VAL A 47 4.02 47.34 -15.10
C VAL A 47 3.06 46.37 -14.41
N LEU A 48 2.49 46.78 -13.28
CA LEU A 48 1.57 45.95 -12.49
C LEU A 48 0.26 45.63 -13.23
N GLN A 49 -0.15 46.48 -14.18
CA GLN A 49 -1.39 46.32 -14.95
C GLN A 49 -1.34 45.20 -16.01
N ASP A 50 -0.22 44.49 -16.14
CA ASP A 50 -0.16 43.24 -16.92
C ASP A 50 -0.83 42.10 -16.13
N THR A 51 -2.16 42.09 -16.13
CA THR A 51 -2.96 41.17 -15.31
C THR A 51 -2.78 39.71 -15.72
N TRP A 52 -2.55 39.42 -17.01
CA TRP A 52 -2.27 38.06 -17.48
C TRP A 52 -0.96 37.52 -16.90
N LEU A 53 0.10 38.34 -16.89
CA LEU A 53 1.34 37.95 -16.23
C LEU A 53 1.12 37.66 -14.73
N GLN A 54 0.36 38.52 -14.03
CA GLN A 54 0.11 38.33 -12.60
C GLN A 54 -0.65 37.04 -12.32
N GLU A 55 -1.74 36.79 -13.05
CA GLU A 55 -2.57 35.59 -12.90
C GLU A 55 -1.77 34.32 -13.20
N LYS A 56 -1.07 34.27 -14.34
CA LYS A 56 -0.26 33.11 -14.74
C LYS A 56 0.81 32.75 -13.71
N LEU A 57 1.51 33.75 -13.16
CA LEU A 57 2.51 33.53 -12.10
C LEU A 57 1.88 33.11 -10.77
N ALA A 58 0.73 33.69 -10.43
CA ALA A 58 0.02 33.38 -9.19
C ALA A 58 -0.51 31.94 -9.18
N ASN A 59 -1.06 31.47 -10.30
CA ASN A 59 -1.53 30.10 -10.46
C ASN A 59 -0.35 29.11 -10.48
N PHE A 60 0.70 29.39 -11.26
CA PHE A 60 1.91 28.55 -11.30
C PHE A 60 2.49 28.29 -9.90
N SER A 61 2.57 29.33 -9.06
CA SER A 61 3.13 29.23 -7.71
C SER A 61 2.28 28.37 -6.74
N ARG A 62 1.11 27.90 -7.18
CA ARG A 62 0.13 27.13 -6.37
C ARG A 62 -0.25 25.78 -7.01
N GLU A 63 0.46 25.34 -8.04
CA GLU A 63 0.21 24.04 -8.68
C GLU A 63 0.53 22.85 -7.76
N VAL A 64 1.49 23.00 -6.85
CA VAL A 64 1.92 21.93 -5.95
C VAL A 64 1.07 21.89 -4.68
N ILE A 65 0.41 20.75 -4.47
CA ILE A 65 -0.20 20.37 -3.18
C ILE A 65 0.77 19.50 -2.37
N PRO A 66 0.58 19.33 -1.05
CA PRO A 66 1.35 18.37 -0.28
C PRO A 66 1.25 16.97 -0.90
N GLU A 67 2.38 16.27 -1.02
CA GLU A 67 2.36 14.84 -1.36
C GLU A 67 1.75 14.02 -0.22
N ARG A 68 1.46 12.74 -0.48
CA ARG A 68 1.04 11.83 0.59
C ARG A 68 2.19 11.61 1.58
N ARG A 69 1.90 11.61 2.89
CA ARG A 69 2.91 11.37 3.94
C ARG A 69 3.61 10.01 3.81
N MET A 70 2.90 9.03 3.29
CA MET A 70 3.35 7.68 2.91
C MET A 70 2.78 7.40 1.52
N HIS A 71 3.47 6.60 0.72
CA HIS A 71 3.02 6.24 -0.63
C HIS A 71 2.90 7.42 -1.61
N ALA A 72 3.85 8.36 -1.56
CA ALA A 72 3.85 9.55 -2.42
C ALA A 72 4.05 9.18 -3.90
N LYS A 73 5.09 8.39 -4.22
CA LYS A 73 5.33 7.89 -5.58
C LYS A 73 4.32 6.82 -5.95
N GLY A 74 3.61 6.97 -7.08
CA GLY A 74 2.67 5.96 -7.51
C GLY A 74 2.02 6.22 -8.86
N SER A 75 1.23 5.24 -9.31
CA SER A 75 0.60 5.18 -10.62
C SER A 75 -0.84 4.73 -10.47
N GLY A 76 -1.74 5.20 -11.34
CA GLY A 76 -3.14 4.83 -11.25
C GLY A 76 -3.77 4.59 -12.60
N ALA A 77 -4.82 3.77 -12.59
CA ALA A 77 -5.60 3.43 -13.78
C ALA A 77 -7.05 3.11 -13.38
N PHE A 78 -7.96 3.37 -14.31
CA PHE A 78 -9.35 2.96 -14.21
C PHE A 78 -9.54 1.54 -14.74
N GLY A 79 -10.61 0.90 -14.30
CA GLY A 79 -10.92 -0.47 -14.67
C GLY A 79 -12.33 -0.88 -14.28
N THR A 80 -12.58 -2.19 -14.35
CA THR A 80 -13.85 -2.81 -13.97
C THR A 80 -13.60 -4.06 -13.13
N PHE A 81 -14.40 -4.24 -12.09
CA PHE A 81 -14.51 -5.48 -11.35
C PHE A 81 -15.75 -6.26 -11.80
N THR A 82 -15.59 -7.55 -12.09
CA THR A 82 -16.68 -8.46 -12.50
C THR A 82 -16.79 -9.62 -11.52
N VAL A 83 -17.97 -9.85 -10.96
CA VAL A 83 -18.23 -11.01 -10.09
C VAL A 83 -18.24 -12.29 -10.92
N THR A 84 -17.48 -13.32 -10.53
CA THR A 84 -17.43 -14.61 -11.23
C THR A 84 -18.10 -15.73 -10.43
N ASN A 85 -18.18 -15.59 -9.11
CA ASN A 85 -18.70 -16.61 -8.21
C ASN A 85 -19.68 -16.02 -7.19
N ASP A 86 -20.71 -16.79 -6.83
CA ASP A 86 -21.69 -16.38 -5.83
C ASP A 86 -21.10 -16.49 -4.40
N VAL A 87 -20.99 -15.33 -3.74
CA VAL A 87 -20.53 -15.20 -2.35
C VAL A 87 -21.59 -14.57 -1.43
N THR A 88 -22.84 -14.46 -1.90
CA THR A 88 -23.94 -13.80 -1.18
C THR A 88 -24.28 -14.46 0.17
N LYS A 89 -23.89 -15.73 0.36
CA LYS A 89 -23.96 -16.40 1.67
C LYS A 89 -23.14 -15.71 2.77
N TYR A 90 -22.08 -14.99 2.40
CA TYR A 90 -21.18 -14.31 3.35
C TYR A 90 -21.47 -12.81 3.47
N THR A 91 -21.98 -12.17 2.42
CA THR A 91 -22.11 -10.70 2.38
C THR A 91 -23.38 -10.25 1.66
N LYS A 92 -24.01 -9.19 2.16
CA LYS A 92 -25.11 -8.45 1.52
C LYS A 92 -24.62 -7.31 0.62
N ALA A 93 -23.31 -7.13 0.47
CA ALA A 93 -22.73 -6.04 -0.29
C ALA A 93 -23.11 -6.10 -1.77
N LYS A 94 -23.68 -5.00 -2.26
CA LYS A 94 -24.23 -4.92 -3.61
C LYS A 94 -23.22 -5.14 -4.72
N ILE A 95 -21.95 -4.84 -4.50
CA ILE A 95 -20.87 -5.14 -5.45
C ILE A 95 -20.78 -6.65 -5.79
N PHE A 96 -21.18 -7.53 -4.86
CA PHE A 96 -21.11 -9.00 -5.01
C PHE A 96 -22.48 -9.66 -5.22
N SER A 97 -23.53 -8.89 -5.54
CA SER A 97 -24.92 -9.37 -5.47
C SER A 97 -25.31 -10.41 -6.52
N GLU A 98 -24.61 -10.45 -7.65
CA GLU A 98 -24.92 -11.37 -8.76
C GLU A 98 -23.66 -11.66 -9.59
N VAL A 99 -23.53 -12.90 -10.05
CA VAL A 99 -22.46 -13.29 -10.99
C VAL A 99 -22.66 -12.57 -12.31
N GLY A 100 -21.58 -12.01 -12.85
CA GLY A 100 -21.57 -11.17 -14.05
C GLY A 100 -21.79 -9.68 -13.78
N LYS A 101 -22.11 -9.27 -12.53
CA LYS A 101 -22.20 -7.84 -12.19
C LYS A 101 -20.86 -7.16 -12.41
N GLN A 102 -20.91 -6.03 -13.10
CA GLN A 102 -19.75 -5.17 -13.32
C GLN A 102 -19.84 -3.93 -12.45
N THR A 103 -18.73 -3.58 -11.80
CA THR A 103 -18.59 -2.37 -11.00
C THR A 103 -17.37 -1.61 -11.49
N GLU A 104 -17.56 -0.35 -11.86
CA GLU A 104 -16.46 0.53 -12.24
C GLU A 104 -15.51 0.71 -11.04
N MET A 105 -14.20 0.83 -11.31
CA MET A 105 -13.22 1.02 -10.26
C MET A 105 -12.03 1.88 -10.69
N PHE A 106 -11.28 2.34 -9.69
CA PHE A 106 -10.00 3.01 -9.85
C PHE A 106 -8.96 2.35 -8.94
N ALA A 107 -7.78 2.06 -9.48
CA ALA A 107 -6.65 1.51 -8.74
C ALA A 107 -5.51 2.52 -8.68
N ARG A 108 -4.82 2.57 -7.54
CA ARG A 108 -3.53 3.25 -7.40
C ARG A 108 -2.51 2.33 -6.76
N PHE A 109 -1.40 2.14 -7.46
CA PHE A 109 -0.21 1.45 -6.96
C PHE A 109 0.86 2.45 -6.57
N SER A 110 1.77 2.07 -5.69
CA SER A 110 2.77 3.02 -5.17
C SER A 110 3.90 2.35 -4.41
N GLU A 111 5.05 3.02 -4.34
CA GLU A 111 6.05 2.78 -3.30
C GLU A 111 5.51 3.20 -1.92
N VAL A 112 6.27 3.04 -0.82
CA VAL A 112 5.86 3.51 0.52
C VAL A 112 6.69 4.70 0.98
N ALA A 113 8.01 4.53 0.98
CA ALA A 113 8.93 5.45 1.62
C ALA A 113 9.42 6.57 0.68
N ALA A 114 9.44 6.31 -0.63
CA ALA A 114 9.81 7.30 -1.65
C ALA A 114 8.90 8.53 -1.63
N GLU A 115 9.49 9.71 -1.79
CA GLU A 115 8.77 10.97 -2.09
C GLU A 115 8.32 11.00 -3.56
N ARG A 116 7.60 12.05 -4.01
CA ARG A 116 7.02 12.14 -5.36
C ARG A 116 7.99 11.87 -6.52
N GLY A 117 9.28 12.21 -6.35
CA GLY A 117 10.33 11.99 -7.36
C GLY A 117 11.30 10.84 -7.05
N GLY A 118 10.99 9.98 -6.08
CA GLY A 118 11.78 8.76 -5.82
C GLY A 118 11.64 7.74 -6.94
N ALA A 119 12.41 6.65 -6.90
CA ALA A 119 12.42 5.68 -8.00
C ALA A 119 11.40 4.56 -7.80
N ASP A 120 10.74 4.13 -8.88
CA ASP A 120 9.73 3.06 -8.85
C ASP A 120 10.32 1.68 -8.49
N ALA A 121 11.56 1.40 -8.87
CA ALA A 121 12.19 0.09 -8.67
C ALA A 121 13.00 -0.02 -7.35
N GLU A 122 12.58 0.65 -6.28
CA GLU A 122 13.22 0.52 -4.95
C GLU A 122 12.76 -0.74 -4.20
N ARG A 123 13.58 -1.24 -3.26
CA ARG A 123 13.15 -2.31 -2.34
C ARG A 123 12.20 -1.72 -1.30
N ASP A 124 10.92 -2.06 -1.40
CA ASP A 124 9.86 -1.50 -0.57
C ASP A 124 8.59 -2.36 -0.67
N ILE A 125 7.66 -2.16 0.26
CA ILE A 125 6.27 -2.62 0.04
C ILE A 125 5.68 -1.83 -1.13
N ARG A 126 4.77 -2.45 -1.88
CA ARG A 126 3.94 -1.76 -2.85
C ARG A 126 2.53 -1.57 -2.33
N GLY A 127 2.03 -0.33 -2.35
CA GLY A 127 0.62 -0.03 -2.12
C GLY A 127 -0.25 -0.62 -3.22
N PHE A 128 -1.41 -1.17 -2.85
CA PHE A 128 -2.41 -1.77 -3.73
C PHE A 128 -3.78 -1.22 -3.32
N ALA A 129 -4.05 0.03 -3.67
CA ALA A 129 -5.27 0.72 -3.25
C ALA A 129 -6.33 0.69 -4.35
N LEU A 130 -7.52 0.19 -4.03
CA LEU A 130 -8.65 0.06 -4.94
C LEU A 130 -9.85 0.87 -4.42
N LYS A 131 -10.56 1.52 -5.34
CA LYS A 131 -11.82 2.22 -5.11
C LYS A 131 -12.87 1.65 -6.05
N PHE A 132 -13.94 1.08 -5.50
CA PHE A 132 -15.06 0.54 -6.25
C PHE A 132 -16.25 1.50 -6.16
N TYR A 133 -16.77 1.94 -7.30
CA TYR A 133 -17.89 2.89 -7.38
C TYR A 133 -19.21 2.13 -7.33
N THR A 134 -19.61 1.67 -6.14
CA THR A 134 -20.81 0.85 -5.97
C THR A 134 -22.08 1.70 -5.88
N GLU A 135 -23.25 1.05 -6.03
CA GLU A 135 -24.56 1.69 -5.92
C GLU A 135 -24.93 2.15 -4.50
N GLU A 136 -24.22 1.67 -3.48
CA GLU A 136 -24.43 2.01 -2.06
C GLU A 136 -23.26 2.83 -1.46
N GLY A 137 -22.36 3.32 -2.31
CA GLY A 137 -21.22 4.14 -1.90
C GLY A 137 -19.91 3.70 -2.56
N ASN A 138 -18.88 4.50 -2.37
CA ASN A 138 -17.53 4.05 -2.71
C ASN A 138 -17.06 3.06 -1.64
N TRP A 139 -16.58 1.90 -2.07
CA TRP A 139 -15.82 0.99 -1.20
C TRP A 139 -14.34 1.11 -1.52
N ASP A 140 -13.52 1.43 -0.52
CA ASP A 140 -12.08 1.51 -0.67
C ASP A 140 -11.38 0.32 0.01
N MET A 141 -10.76 -0.55 -0.79
CA MET A 141 -9.86 -1.59 -0.29
C MET A 141 -8.43 -1.05 -0.37
N VAL A 142 -7.87 -0.63 0.77
CA VAL A 142 -6.56 0.04 0.81
C VAL A 142 -5.49 -0.95 1.26
N GLY A 143 -5.06 -1.78 0.32
CA GLY A 143 -4.14 -2.88 0.53
C GLY A 143 -2.68 -2.58 0.21
N ASN A 144 -1.87 -3.64 0.27
CA ASN A 144 -0.47 -3.69 -0.13
C ASN A 144 -0.21 -4.97 -0.96
N ASN A 145 0.98 -5.12 -1.53
CA ASN A 145 1.42 -6.36 -2.20
C ASN A 145 1.87 -7.48 -1.25
N THR A 146 1.58 -7.34 0.05
CA THR A 146 1.96 -8.29 1.11
C THR A 146 0.75 -8.58 2.01
N PRO A 147 0.56 -9.84 2.45
CA PRO A 147 -0.55 -10.22 3.33
C PRO A 147 -0.39 -9.75 4.78
N VAL A 148 0.80 -9.26 5.16
CA VAL A 148 1.13 -8.83 6.52
C VAL A 148 1.73 -7.42 6.52
N PHE A 149 2.09 -6.91 7.70
CA PHE A 149 2.81 -5.64 7.85
C PHE A 149 3.85 -5.74 8.96
N PHE A 150 4.73 -4.74 9.06
CA PHE A 150 5.78 -4.69 10.08
C PHE A 150 5.26 -4.55 11.52
N LEU A 151 4.01 -4.11 11.69
CA LEU A 151 3.47 -3.63 12.96
C LEU A 151 2.08 -4.23 13.20
N ARG A 152 1.77 -4.42 14.49
CA ARG A 152 0.46 -4.88 14.98
C ARG A 152 -0.25 -3.89 15.91
N ASP A 153 0.40 -2.78 16.24
CA ASP A 153 -0.20 -1.65 16.97
C ASP A 153 0.13 -0.31 16.28
N PRO A 154 -0.87 0.56 16.03
CA PRO A 154 -0.70 1.75 15.21
C PRO A 154 0.16 2.83 15.84
N LYS A 155 0.43 2.78 17.16
CA LYS A 155 1.30 3.77 17.82
C LYS A 155 2.68 3.83 17.16
N HIS A 156 3.20 2.70 16.71
CA HIS A 156 4.49 2.60 16.06
C HIS A 156 4.50 2.97 14.57
N PHE A 157 3.35 3.29 13.96
CA PHE A 157 3.31 3.65 12.53
C PHE A 157 4.07 4.95 12.23
N ILE A 158 4.05 5.91 13.17
CA ILE A 158 4.77 7.18 13.04
C ILE A 158 6.28 6.93 13.16
N ASP A 159 6.67 6.03 14.06
CA ASP A 159 8.05 5.63 14.26
C ASP A 159 8.59 4.91 13.01
N LEU A 160 7.81 3.99 12.44
CA LEU A 160 8.12 3.35 11.16
C LEU A 160 8.32 4.37 10.04
N ASN A 161 7.41 5.34 9.87
CA ASN A 161 7.55 6.40 8.86
C ASN A 161 8.89 7.13 9.00
N ARG A 162 9.30 7.44 10.23
CA ARG A 162 10.57 8.13 10.50
C ARG A 162 11.77 7.22 10.25
N ALA A 163 11.69 5.97 10.67
CA ALA A 163 12.77 4.99 10.56
C ALA A 163 13.10 4.65 9.11
N ILE A 164 12.07 4.48 8.25
CA ILE A 164 12.27 4.12 6.85
C ILE A 164 12.48 5.33 5.94
N LYS A 165 12.24 6.57 6.39
CA LYS A 165 12.46 7.78 5.58
C LYS A 165 13.80 8.45 5.92
N ARG A 166 13.88 9.75 5.67
CA ARG A 166 15.10 10.54 5.78
C ARG A 166 15.38 10.89 7.24
N ASP A 167 16.60 10.62 7.67
CA ASP A 167 17.12 11.08 8.95
C ASP A 167 17.07 12.63 9.02
N PRO A 168 16.64 13.21 10.15
CA PRO A 168 16.38 14.65 10.25
C PRO A 168 17.63 15.53 10.14
N LYS A 169 18.84 14.97 10.29
CA LYS A 169 20.09 15.73 10.19
C LYS A 169 20.72 15.61 8.81
N THR A 170 20.77 14.39 8.27
CA THR A 170 21.46 14.09 7.01
C THR A 170 20.55 14.23 5.79
N ASN A 171 19.23 14.19 5.99
CA ASN A 171 18.23 14.13 4.93
C ASN A 171 18.40 12.93 3.97
N MET A 172 19.10 11.88 4.41
CA MET A 172 19.31 10.61 3.71
C MET A 172 18.62 9.47 4.47
N ARG A 173 18.34 8.35 3.80
CA ARG A 173 17.92 7.13 4.50
C ARG A 173 19.06 6.66 5.41
N SER A 174 18.74 6.15 6.59
CA SER A 174 19.73 5.62 7.54
C SER A 174 19.49 4.14 7.76
N ALA A 175 20.44 3.30 7.35
CA ALA A 175 20.38 1.86 7.64
C ALA A 175 20.35 1.62 9.15
N ASN A 176 21.21 2.32 9.90
CA ASN A 176 21.22 2.22 11.36
C ASN A 176 19.86 2.52 12.00
N THR A 177 19.20 3.64 11.66
CA THR A 177 17.88 3.98 12.23
C THR A 177 16.79 2.99 11.81
N ASN A 178 16.77 2.60 10.53
CA ASN A 178 15.78 1.65 10.03
C ASN A 178 15.89 0.29 10.74
N TRP A 179 17.10 -0.29 10.73
CA TRP A 179 17.33 -1.61 11.30
C TRP A 179 17.29 -1.62 12.82
N ASP A 180 17.66 -0.53 13.52
CA ASP A 180 17.45 -0.46 14.96
C ASP A 180 15.95 -0.59 15.31
N PHE A 181 15.09 0.11 14.57
CA PHE A 181 13.65 0.05 14.75
C PHE A 181 13.09 -1.34 14.43
N TRP A 182 13.38 -1.89 13.24
CA TRP A 182 12.90 -3.24 12.87
C TRP A 182 13.39 -4.31 13.84
N THR A 183 14.68 -4.34 14.18
CA THR A 183 15.21 -5.37 15.08
C THR A 183 14.73 -5.23 16.52
N SER A 184 14.28 -4.04 16.92
CA SER A 184 13.70 -3.78 18.24
C SER A 184 12.25 -4.29 18.40
N LEU A 185 11.59 -4.60 17.29
CA LEU A 185 10.23 -5.10 17.20
C LEU A 185 10.25 -6.50 16.57
N PRO A 186 10.38 -7.59 17.36
CA PRO A 186 10.44 -8.95 16.80
C PRO A 186 9.22 -9.28 15.92
N GLU A 187 8.05 -8.69 16.19
CA GLU A 187 6.85 -8.83 15.37
C GLU A 187 7.03 -8.36 13.91
N SER A 188 8.04 -7.55 13.62
CA SER A 188 8.32 -7.07 12.27
C SER A 188 8.99 -8.11 11.37
N LEU A 189 9.54 -9.20 11.95
CA LEU A 189 10.41 -10.14 11.25
C LEU A 189 9.71 -10.75 10.02
N HIS A 190 8.43 -11.10 10.13
CA HIS A 190 7.68 -11.69 9.01
C HIS A 190 7.66 -10.77 7.78
N GLN A 191 7.36 -9.49 7.98
CA GLN A 191 7.37 -8.53 6.88
C GLN A 191 8.81 -8.20 6.42
N VAL A 192 9.79 -8.17 7.32
CA VAL A 192 11.20 -8.02 6.94
C VAL A 192 11.65 -9.16 6.04
N THR A 193 11.31 -10.41 6.35
CA THR A 193 11.60 -11.58 5.52
C THR A 193 10.99 -11.44 4.12
N ILE A 194 9.73 -10.98 4.01
CA ILE A 194 9.10 -10.72 2.71
C ILE A 194 9.81 -9.58 1.97
N THR A 195 10.06 -8.45 2.60
CA THR A 195 10.68 -7.28 1.94
C THR A 195 12.13 -7.56 1.53
N MET A 196 12.87 -8.39 2.25
CA MET A 196 14.23 -8.79 1.91
C MET A 196 14.29 -9.99 0.94
N SER A 197 13.18 -10.66 0.66
CA SER A 197 13.10 -11.71 -0.37
C SER A 197 13.20 -11.16 -1.80
N ASP A 198 13.09 -12.03 -2.80
CA ASP A 198 12.90 -11.67 -4.20
C ASP A 198 11.69 -10.74 -4.43
N ARG A 199 10.57 -10.96 -3.73
CA ARG A 199 9.33 -10.15 -3.84
C ARG A 199 9.45 -8.72 -3.31
N GLY A 200 10.59 -8.33 -2.75
CA GLY A 200 10.85 -6.97 -2.28
C GLY A 200 10.94 -5.91 -3.39
N ILE A 201 11.15 -6.34 -4.65
CA ILE A 201 11.15 -5.47 -5.82
C ILE A 201 10.39 -6.17 -6.95
N PRO A 202 9.07 -6.02 -7.06
CA PRO A 202 8.33 -6.49 -8.24
C PRO A 202 8.86 -5.81 -9.51
N SER A 203 8.83 -6.49 -10.66
CA SER A 203 9.30 -5.92 -11.93
C SER A 203 8.36 -4.86 -12.52
N SER A 204 7.12 -4.86 -12.07
CA SER A 204 6.11 -3.82 -12.27
C SER A 204 4.92 -4.10 -11.35
N TYR A 205 4.03 -3.12 -11.19
CA TYR A 205 2.75 -3.28 -10.53
C TYR A 205 1.88 -4.40 -11.11
N ARG A 206 2.04 -4.78 -12.40
CA ARG A 206 1.26 -5.87 -13.03
C ARG A 206 1.64 -7.26 -12.50
N PHE A 207 2.90 -7.46 -12.10
CA PHE A 207 3.47 -8.76 -11.71
C PHE A 207 3.58 -8.93 -10.19
N MET A 208 2.65 -8.32 -9.45
CA MET A 208 2.54 -8.46 -8.01
C MET A 208 1.12 -8.80 -7.60
N HIS A 209 0.99 -9.50 -6.48
CA HIS A 209 -0.29 -9.70 -5.82
C HIS A 209 -0.74 -8.43 -5.07
N GLY A 210 -2.01 -8.40 -4.68
CA GLY A 210 -2.58 -7.42 -3.76
C GLY A 210 -3.28 -8.11 -2.59
N PHE A 211 -3.24 -7.51 -1.42
CA PHE A 211 -3.86 -8.04 -0.21
C PHE A 211 -4.46 -6.90 0.59
N SER A 212 -5.58 -7.15 1.28
CA SER A 212 -6.07 -6.22 2.30
C SER A 212 -5.15 -6.13 3.51
N SER A 213 -4.30 -7.14 3.69
CA SER A 213 -3.47 -7.44 4.85
C SER A 213 -4.32 -7.69 6.12
N HIS A 214 -5.11 -6.71 6.53
CA HIS A 214 -6.04 -6.81 7.64
C HIS A 214 -7.14 -7.83 7.39
N ALA A 215 -7.60 -8.43 8.49
CA ALA A 215 -8.92 -9.00 8.55
C ALA A 215 -9.97 -7.87 8.55
N TYR A 216 -11.03 -8.04 7.78
CA TYR A 216 -12.26 -7.23 7.77
C TYR A 216 -13.42 -8.13 8.22
N SER A 217 -14.65 -7.63 8.17
CA SER A 217 -15.85 -8.46 8.31
C SER A 217 -16.74 -8.41 7.07
N LEU A 218 -17.46 -9.51 6.84
CA LEU A 218 -18.60 -9.55 5.93
C LEU A 218 -19.87 -9.80 6.73
N ILE A 219 -20.96 -9.17 6.31
CA ILE A 219 -22.27 -9.29 6.93
C ILE A 219 -23.27 -9.74 5.87
N ASN A 220 -23.88 -10.91 6.04
CA ASN A 220 -24.85 -11.45 5.08
C ASN A 220 -26.27 -10.89 5.27
N ALA A 221 -27.21 -11.32 4.43
CA ALA A 221 -28.61 -10.87 4.49
C ALA A 221 -29.34 -11.24 5.79
N ASN A 222 -28.85 -12.25 6.53
CA ASN A 222 -29.37 -12.64 7.85
C ASN A 222 -28.69 -11.90 9.01
N ASN A 223 -27.90 -10.86 8.71
CA ASN A 223 -27.13 -10.08 9.65
C ASN A 223 -26.10 -10.90 10.45
N GLN A 224 -25.57 -11.97 9.86
CA GLN A 224 -24.52 -12.80 10.44
C GLN A 224 -23.15 -12.27 10.02
N ARG A 225 -22.23 -12.14 10.98
CA ARG A 225 -20.86 -11.71 10.75
C ARG A 225 -19.94 -12.90 10.52
N VAL A 226 -19.05 -12.76 9.54
CA VAL A 226 -17.82 -13.55 9.41
C VAL A 226 -16.64 -12.61 9.21
N TRP A 227 -15.44 -13.04 9.58
CA TRP A 227 -14.20 -12.35 9.28
C TRP A 227 -13.69 -12.72 7.89
N VAL A 228 -13.04 -11.78 7.21
CA VAL A 228 -12.52 -11.98 5.85
C VAL A 228 -11.13 -11.37 5.68
N LYS A 229 -10.26 -12.04 4.91
CA LYS A 229 -9.10 -11.41 4.27
C LYS A 229 -9.29 -11.40 2.76
N PHE A 230 -8.96 -10.28 2.11
CA PHE A 230 -9.08 -10.11 0.66
C PHE A 230 -7.72 -10.35 -0.01
N PHE A 231 -7.68 -11.22 -1.02
CA PHE A 231 -6.49 -11.53 -1.79
C PHE A 231 -6.74 -11.33 -3.29
N PHE A 232 -5.97 -10.45 -3.93
CA PHE A 232 -6.00 -10.16 -5.35
C PHE A 232 -4.79 -10.81 -6.01
N ARG A 233 -5.00 -11.97 -6.60
CA ARG A 233 -3.94 -12.73 -7.27
C ARG A 233 -3.75 -12.23 -8.70
N SER A 234 -2.54 -11.78 -9.02
CA SER A 234 -2.21 -11.37 -10.40
C SER A 234 -2.35 -12.55 -11.35
N GLN A 235 -2.99 -12.30 -12.50
CA GLN A 235 -3.06 -13.25 -13.61
C GLN A 235 -1.88 -13.11 -14.59
N GLN A 236 -0.99 -12.14 -14.36
CA GLN A 236 0.24 -11.96 -15.13
C GLN A 236 1.40 -12.74 -14.50
N GLY A 237 1.14 -13.40 -13.36
CA GLY A 237 2.12 -14.05 -12.49
C GLY A 237 2.88 -13.12 -11.58
N ILE A 238 3.90 -13.69 -10.95
CA ILE A 238 4.88 -12.97 -10.14
C ILE A 238 6.17 -12.88 -10.93
N GLN A 239 6.71 -11.67 -10.99
CA GLN A 239 8.00 -11.39 -11.59
C GLN A 239 8.71 -10.28 -10.81
N ASN A 240 10.00 -10.44 -10.55
CA ASN A 240 10.77 -9.58 -9.66
C ASN A 240 12.06 -9.03 -10.30
N LEU A 241 12.67 -8.06 -9.63
CA LEU A 241 13.99 -7.53 -9.92
C LEU A 241 14.94 -7.82 -8.76
N THR A 242 16.16 -8.22 -9.09
CA THR A 242 17.26 -8.18 -8.12
C THR A 242 17.71 -6.75 -7.83
N ASP A 243 18.45 -6.55 -6.75
CA ASP A 243 19.04 -5.23 -6.43
C ASP A 243 19.87 -4.67 -7.61
N GLN A 244 20.55 -5.53 -8.35
CA GLN A 244 21.40 -5.12 -9.47
C GLN A 244 20.60 -4.75 -10.72
N GLU A 245 19.57 -5.52 -11.07
CA GLU A 245 18.65 -5.16 -12.16
C GLU A 245 17.91 -3.87 -11.83
N ALA A 246 17.42 -3.75 -10.59
CA ALA A 246 16.76 -2.55 -10.08
C ALA A 246 17.68 -1.33 -10.19
N ALA A 247 18.95 -1.44 -9.81
CA ALA A 247 19.91 -0.33 -9.94
C ALA A 247 20.07 0.13 -11.40
N GLN A 248 20.08 -0.79 -12.37
CA GLN A 248 20.11 -0.44 -13.80
C GLN A 248 18.80 0.23 -14.23
N VAL A 249 17.66 -0.35 -13.88
CA VAL A 249 16.33 0.21 -14.18
C VAL A 249 16.23 1.62 -13.64
N ILE A 250 16.63 1.86 -12.39
CA ILE A 250 16.62 3.20 -11.79
C ILE A 250 17.57 4.15 -12.52
N ALA A 251 18.77 3.70 -12.92
CA ALA A 251 19.71 4.56 -13.65
C ALA A 251 19.12 5.04 -14.99
N GLU A 252 18.32 4.21 -15.64
CA GLU A 252 17.70 4.50 -16.93
C GLU A 252 16.38 5.27 -16.78
N ASP A 253 15.47 4.78 -15.94
CA ASP A 253 14.10 5.28 -15.80
C ASP A 253 13.58 5.20 -14.35
N ARG A 254 13.40 6.36 -13.71
CA ARG A 254 12.83 6.44 -12.35
C ARG A 254 11.32 6.18 -12.34
N GLU A 255 10.69 6.21 -13.51
CA GLU A 255 9.24 6.09 -13.73
C GLU A 255 8.89 4.73 -14.36
N SER A 256 9.74 3.72 -14.15
CA SER A 256 9.68 2.43 -14.85
C SER A 256 8.34 1.70 -14.66
N HIS A 257 7.77 1.71 -13.46
CA HIS A 257 6.49 1.04 -13.19
C HIS A 257 5.29 1.87 -13.68
N GLN A 258 5.38 3.20 -13.59
CA GLN A 258 4.41 4.10 -14.25
C GLN A 258 4.38 3.86 -15.76
N ARG A 259 5.55 3.79 -16.40
CA ARG A 259 5.66 3.54 -17.85
C ARG A 259 5.09 2.18 -18.20
N ASP A 260 5.44 1.15 -17.45
CA ASP A 260 4.96 -0.22 -17.70
C ASP A 260 3.44 -0.33 -17.61
N LEU A 261 2.81 0.20 -16.56
CA LEU A 261 1.35 0.19 -16.42
C LEU A 261 0.68 1.00 -17.55
N PHE A 262 1.19 2.20 -17.82
CA PHE A 262 0.63 3.09 -18.83
C PHE A 262 0.70 2.48 -20.22
N ASP A 263 1.89 2.01 -20.63
CA ASP A 263 2.13 1.42 -21.95
C ASP A 263 1.36 0.11 -22.13
N ALA A 264 1.28 -0.74 -21.08
CA ALA A 264 0.48 -1.96 -21.15
C ALA A 264 -0.98 -1.65 -21.47
N ILE A 265 -1.57 -0.63 -20.82
CA ILE A 265 -2.95 -0.23 -21.08
C ILE A 265 -3.10 0.41 -22.48
N GLU A 266 -2.20 1.31 -22.89
CA GLU A 266 -2.24 1.90 -24.23
C GLU A 266 -2.17 0.86 -25.36
N PHE A 267 -1.42 -0.24 -25.14
CA PHE A 267 -1.28 -1.31 -26.11
C PHE A 267 -2.28 -2.47 -25.93
N GLY A 268 -3.32 -2.30 -25.10
CA GLY A 268 -4.38 -3.29 -24.92
C GLY A 268 -3.97 -4.54 -24.13
N GLN A 269 -2.82 -4.51 -23.44
CA GLN A 269 -2.36 -5.54 -22.51
C GLN A 269 -2.89 -5.29 -21.10
N TYR A 270 -4.22 -5.33 -20.95
CA TYR A 270 -4.90 -4.97 -19.70
C TYR A 270 -4.54 -5.93 -18.55
N PRO A 271 -3.92 -5.46 -17.47
CA PRO A 271 -3.59 -6.31 -16.34
C PRO A 271 -4.85 -6.67 -15.53
N LYS A 272 -4.83 -7.90 -15.01
CA LYS A 272 -5.95 -8.57 -14.33
C LYS A 272 -5.54 -9.22 -13.03
N TRP A 273 -6.44 -9.17 -12.05
CA TRP A 273 -6.30 -9.88 -10.78
C TRP A 273 -7.60 -10.58 -10.41
N THR A 274 -7.48 -11.83 -9.95
CA THR A 274 -8.61 -12.57 -9.38
C THR A 274 -8.71 -12.30 -7.88
N LEU A 275 -9.89 -11.87 -7.43
CA LEU A 275 -10.22 -11.69 -6.01
C LEU A 275 -10.62 -13.01 -5.37
N TYR A 276 -9.98 -13.32 -4.26
CA TYR A 276 -10.31 -14.41 -3.36
C TYR A 276 -10.61 -13.88 -1.95
N PHE A 277 -11.49 -14.58 -1.25
CA PHE A 277 -11.72 -14.43 0.18
C PHE A 277 -11.10 -15.60 0.94
N GLN A 278 -10.46 -15.34 2.08
CA GLN A 278 -10.41 -16.31 3.17
C GLN A 278 -11.49 -15.94 4.17
N ILE A 279 -12.25 -16.91 4.66
CA ILE A 279 -13.39 -16.68 5.56
C ILE A 279 -13.16 -17.41 6.88
N MET A 280 -13.35 -16.72 7.99
CA MET A 280 -13.28 -17.26 9.35
C MET A 280 -14.52 -16.82 10.13
N THR A 281 -15.22 -17.75 10.76
CA THR A 281 -16.40 -17.45 11.58
C THR A 281 -16.01 -16.77 12.91
N GLU A 282 -16.97 -16.11 13.57
CA GLU A 282 -16.74 -15.55 14.91
C GLU A 282 -16.37 -16.62 15.96
N GLU A 283 -16.81 -17.87 15.78
CA GLU A 283 -16.49 -18.97 16.69
C GLU A 283 -15.10 -19.56 16.41
N GLU A 284 -14.71 -19.73 15.13
CA GLU A 284 -13.35 -20.15 14.77
C GLU A 284 -12.30 -19.14 15.26
N ALA A 285 -12.60 -17.83 15.18
CA ALA A 285 -11.71 -16.78 15.67
C ALA A 285 -11.41 -16.86 17.18
N LYS A 286 -12.26 -17.53 17.97
CA LYS A 286 -12.05 -17.77 19.42
C LYS A 286 -11.25 -19.04 19.70
N GLN A 287 -11.05 -19.90 18.69
CA GLN A 287 -10.48 -21.24 18.83
C GLN A 287 -9.08 -21.36 18.22
N VAL A 288 -8.72 -20.47 17.30
CA VAL A 288 -7.36 -20.39 16.76
C VAL A 288 -6.33 -20.09 17.86
N ASP A 289 -5.12 -20.62 17.69
CA ASP A 289 -4.00 -20.50 18.63
C ASP A 289 -3.14 -19.25 18.42
N PHE A 290 -3.47 -18.45 17.41
CA PHE A 290 -2.88 -17.14 17.13
C PHE A 290 -3.95 -16.05 17.16
N ASN A 291 -3.57 -14.79 17.37
CA ASN A 291 -4.50 -13.68 17.26
C ASN A 291 -4.91 -13.45 15.78
N PRO A 292 -6.17 -13.71 15.37
CA PRO A 292 -6.58 -13.62 13.97
C PRO A 292 -6.63 -12.19 13.43
N PHE A 293 -6.46 -11.19 14.31
CA PHE A 293 -6.45 -9.76 14.02
C PHE A 293 -5.05 -9.14 14.19
N ASP A 294 -4.01 -9.95 14.42
CA ASP A 294 -2.61 -9.52 14.36
C ASP A 294 -2.20 -9.34 12.88
N LEU A 295 -1.91 -8.10 12.49
CA LEU A 295 -1.52 -7.75 11.12
C LEU A 295 -0.16 -8.35 10.71
N THR A 296 0.62 -8.86 11.65
CA THR A 296 1.89 -9.54 11.36
C THR A 296 1.70 -11.03 11.01
N LYS A 297 0.45 -11.53 11.08
CA LYS A 297 0.09 -12.92 10.83
C LYS A 297 -0.86 -13.10 9.65
N VAL A 298 -0.65 -14.19 8.91
CA VAL A 298 -1.60 -14.69 7.91
C VAL A 298 -2.49 -15.77 8.50
N TRP A 299 -3.61 -16.04 7.84
CA TRP A 299 -4.44 -17.20 8.12
C TRP A 299 -3.96 -18.34 7.23
N PRO A 300 -3.48 -19.47 7.79
CA PRO A 300 -2.96 -20.56 6.98
C PRO A 300 -4.00 -21.02 5.95
N LYS A 301 -3.61 -21.08 4.69
CA LYS A 301 -4.51 -21.46 3.58
C LYS A 301 -5.01 -22.90 3.66
N GLU A 302 -4.32 -23.77 4.41
CA GLU A 302 -4.76 -25.13 4.71
C GLU A 302 -6.00 -25.15 5.62
N ASP A 303 -6.06 -24.23 6.57
CA ASP A 303 -7.17 -24.10 7.53
C ASP A 303 -8.29 -23.20 6.97
N PHE A 304 -7.91 -22.14 6.26
CA PHE A 304 -8.83 -21.14 5.70
C PHE A 304 -8.61 -21.02 4.18
N PRO A 305 -9.17 -21.95 3.39
CA PRO A 305 -8.94 -22.00 1.95
C PRO A 305 -9.55 -20.80 1.22
N PHE A 306 -8.95 -20.49 0.07
CA PHE A 306 -9.39 -19.38 -0.77
C PHE A 306 -10.71 -19.68 -1.49
N VAL A 307 -11.66 -18.76 -1.38
CA VAL A 307 -12.93 -18.74 -2.11
C VAL A 307 -12.84 -17.69 -3.22
N GLU A 308 -12.85 -18.11 -4.47
CA GLU A 308 -12.88 -17.19 -5.62
C GLU A 308 -14.17 -16.35 -5.63
N VAL A 309 -14.05 -15.08 -6.03
CA VAL A 309 -15.14 -14.10 -5.98
C VAL A 309 -15.38 -13.43 -7.33
N GLY A 310 -14.32 -12.93 -7.95
CA GLY A 310 -14.41 -12.11 -9.15
C GLY A 310 -13.05 -11.72 -9.71
N GLU A 311 -13.06 -10.92 -10.76
CA GLU A 311 -11.87 -10.45 -11.47
C GLU A 311 -11.91 -8.93 -11.59
N MET A 312 -10.78 -8.26 -11.34
CA MET A 312 -10.56 -6.88 -11.76
C MET A 312 -9.67 -6.83 -13.00
N GLU A 313 -9.99 -5.93 -13.93
CA GLU A 313 -9.20 -5.60 -15.11
C GLU A 313 -8.99 -4.08 -15.17
N LEU A 314 -7.74 -3.63 -15.35
CA LEU A 314 -7.43 -2.21 -15.57
C LEU A 314 -7.26 -1.95 -17.06
N ASN A 315 -8.10 -1.09 -17.62
CA ASN A 315 -8.25 -0.95 -19.07
C ASN A 315 -8.34 0.51 -19.55
N LYS A 316 -8.12 1.47 -18.67
CA LYS A 316 -8.12 2.89 -19.04
C LYS A 316 -7.11 3.71 -18.24
N ASN A 317 -6.20 4.36 -18.96
CA ASN A 317 -5.30 5.34 -18.37
C ASN A 317 -6.06 6.61 -17.96
N PRO A 318 -5.62 7.31 -16.90
CA PRO A 318 -6.18 8.61 -16.56
C PRO A 318 -5.83 9.66 -17.63
N GLU A 319 -6.79 10.51 -17.99
CA GLU A 319 -6.55 11.61 -18.95
C GLU A 319 -5.62 12.68 -18.35
N ASN A 320 -5.72 12.90 -17.03
CA ASN A 320 -4.85 13.81 -16.30
C ASN A 320 -4.38 13.18 -14.99
N TYR A 321 -3.07 12.91 -14.91
CA TYR A 321 -2.45 12.30 -13.73
C TYR A 321 -2.73 13.08 -12.45
N PHE A 322 -2.66 14.42 -12.48
CA PHE A 322 -2.82 15.21 -11.27
C PHE A 322 -4.27 15.15 -10.74
N GLN A 323 -5.26 15.27 -11.61
CA GLN A 323 -6.67 15.21 -11.24
C GLN A 323 -7.08 13.83 -10.72
N ASP A 324 -6.65 12.77 -11.40
CA ASP A 324 -7.20 11.44 -11.15
C ASP A 324 -6.29 10.57 -10.29
N VAL A 325 -4.96 10.76 -10.31
CA VAL A 325 -4.01 9.95 -9.53
C VAL A 325 -3.49 10.71 -8.31
N GLU A 326 -2.95 11.91 -8.50
CA GLU A 326 -2.39 12.69 -7.40
C GLU A 326 -3.50 13.06 -6.40
N GLN A 327 -4.65 13.52 -6.87
CA GLN A 327 -5.79 13.89 -6.03
C GLN A 327 -6.70 12.72 -5.61
N ALA A 328 -6.42 11.50 -6.05
CA ALA A 328 -7.13 10.31 -5.56
C ALA A 328 -7.03 10.21 -4.03
N SER A 329 -8.13 9.83 -3.40
CA SER A 329 -8.20 9.56 -1.97
C SER A 329 -8.81 8.20 -1.74
N PHE A 330 -8.11 7.39 -0.95
CA PHE A 330 -8.59 6.10 -0.50
C PHE A 330 -8.75 6.17 1.01
N ASN A 331 -9.84 5.60 1.53
CA ASN A 331 -10.18 5.65 2.94
C ASN A 331 -10.67 4.28 3.42
N PRO A 332 -9.94 3.56 4.30
CA PRO A 332 -10.42 2.30 4.86
C PRO A 332 -11.77 2.36 5.58
N ALA A 333 -12.23 3.55 5.98
CA ALA A 333 -13.58 3.78 6.52
C ALA A 333 -14.66 4.03 5.46
N ALA A 334 -14.30 4.13 4.17
CA ALA A 334 -15.25 4.13 3.06
C ALA A 334 -15.68 2.69 2.79
N LEU A 335 -16.64 2.24 3.59
CA LEU A 335 -17.24 0.91 3.54
C LEU A 335 -18.66 1.02 2.99
N VAL A 336 -19.19 -0.12 2.54
CA VAL A 336 -20.56 -0.25 2.04
C VAL A 336 -21.30 -1.34 2.82
N PRO A 337 -22.63 -1.28 2.93
CA PRO A 337 -23.40 -2.29 3.68
C PRO A 337 -23.00 -3.72 3.29
N GLY A 338 -22.66 -4.54 4.28
CA GLY A 338 -22.21 -5.92 4.06
C GLY A 338 -20.69 -6.12 4.08
N ILE A 339 -19.90 -5.05 4.12
CA ILE A 339 -18.46 -5.08 4.40
C ILE A 339 -18.21 -4.19 5.62
N GLY A 340 -17.73 -4.78 6.71
CA GLY A 340 -17.44 -4.11 7.97
C GLY A 340 -15.97 -4.22 8.36
N VAL A 341 -15.63 -3.70 9.53
CA VAL A 341 -14.26 -3.75 10.10
C VAL A 341 -14.09 -4.91 11.07
N SER A 342 -12.85 -5.24 11.40
CA SER A 342 -12.46 -6.15 12.48
C SER A 342 -11.82 -5.37 13.64
N PRO A 343 -11.61 -6.00 14.82
CA PRO A 343 -10.90 -5.35 15.93
C PRO A 343 -9.37 -5.27 15.75
N ASP A 344 -8.83 -5.54 14.54
CA ASP A 344 -7.42 -5.30 14.22
C ASP A 344 -7.03 -3.86 14.58
N ARG A 345 -6.12 -3.70 15.54
CA ARG A 345 -5.73 -2.40 16.10
C ARG A 345 -5.16 -1.47 15.03
N MET A 346 -4.42 -2.00 14.06
CA MET A 346 -3.87 -1.23 12.95
C MET A 346 -5.01 -0.75 12.05
N LEU A 347 -5.96 -1.62 11.70
CA LEU A 347 -7.13 -1.24 10.89
C LEU A 347 -7.92 -0.11 11.57
N GLN A 348 -8.20 -0.24 12.86
CA GLN A 348 -8.98 0.73 13.64
C GLN A 348 -8.41 2.16 13.56
N ALA A 349 -7.09 2.33 13.69
CA ALA A 349 -6.48 3.65 13.55
C ALA A 349 -6.55 4.20 12.12
N ARG A 350 -6.50 3.32 11.11
CA ARG A 350 -6.59 3.71 9.70
C ARG A 350 -7.95 4.28 9.33
N LEU A 351 -9.02 3.91 10.04
CA LEU A 351 -10.37 4.45 9.85
C LEU A 351 -10.42 5.97 10.08
N PHE A 352 -9.56 6.50 10.96
CA PHE A 352 -9.44 7.93 11.23
C PHE A 352 -8.32 8.60 10.42
N SER A 353 -7.13 7.98 10.38
CA SER A 353 -5.92 8.66 9.91
C SER A 353 -5.95 9.02 8.42
N TYR A 354 -6.60 8.20 7.59
CA TYR A 354 -6.74 8.47 6.17
C TYR A 354 -7.61 9.71 5.92
N PRO A 355 -8.91 9.76 6.31
CA PRO A 355 -9.75 10.91 6.03
C PRO A 355 -9.20 12.20 6.65
N ASP A 356 -8.53 12.13 7.81
CA ASP A 356 -7.83 13.28 8.38
C ASP A 356 -6.70 13.80 7.47
N ALA A 357 -5.79 12.91 7.04
CA ALA A 357 -4.71 13.28 6.13
C ALA A 357 -5.22 13.83 4.80
N GLN A 358 -6.35 13.33 4.26
CA GLN A 358 -6.92 13.84 3.01
C GLN A 358 -7.50 15.24 3.16
N ARG A 359 -8.17 15.54 4.29
CA ARG A 359 -8.69 16.90 4.56
C ARG A 359 -7.56 17.94 4.54
N TYR A 360 -6.39 17.60 5.09
CA TYR A 360 -5.21 18.45 5.02
C TYR A 360 -4.65 18.55 3.59
N ARG A 361 -4.45 17.41 2.93
CA ARG A 361 -3.70 17.32 1.66
C ARG A 361 -4.44 17.94 0.48
N ILE A 362 -5.75 17.67 0.37
CA ILE A 362 -6.58 18.00 -0.80
C ILE A 362 -7.87 18.73 -0.42
N GLY A 363 -7.95 19.26 0.81
CA GLY A 363 -9.04 20.10 1.28
C GLY A 363 -10.27 19.33 1.80
N VAL A 364 -11.12 19.99 2.57
CA VAL A 364 -12.27 19.37 3.25
C VAL A 364 -13.34 18.81 2.28
N ASN A 365 -13.43 19.38 1.08
CA ASN A 365 -14.39 18.98 0.04
C ASN A 365 -13.79 18.00 -0.98
N TYR A 366 -12.73 17.27 -0.62
CA TYR A 366 -12.01 16.36 -1.54
C TYR A 366 -12.87 15.29 -2.22
N HIS A 367 -14.01 14.93 -1.62
CA HIS A 367 -14.99 14.00 -2.19
C HIS A 367 -15.68 14.55 -3.45
N GLN A 368 -15.61 15.86 -3.72
CA GLN A 368 -16.16 16.50 -4.92
C GLN A 368 -15.22 16.40 -6.12
N ILE A 369 -13.95 16.05 -5.90
CA ILE A 369 -12.99 15.80 -6.98
C ILE A 369 -13.46 14.56 -7.76
N PRO A 370 -13.50 14.58 -9.11
CA PRO A 370 -14.18 13.56 -9.91
C PRO A 370 -13.81 12.11 -9.59
N VAL A 371 -12.53 11.80 -9.40
CA VAL A 371 -12.07 10.44 -9.05
C VAL A 371 -12.54 9.97 -7.67
N ASN A 372 -12.83 10.89 -6.75
CA ASN A 372 -13.27 10.59 -5.39
C ASN A 372 -14.80 10.57 -5.24
N TYR A 373 -15.52 11.13 -6.21
CA TYR A 373 -16.97 11.28 -6.15
C TYR A 373 -17.67 9.91 -6.16
N PRO A 374 -18.73 9.69 -5.36
CA PRO A 374 -19.47 8.42 -5.32
C PRO A 374 -20.40 8.28 -6.52
N ARG A 375 -19.82 8.18 -7.72
CA ARG A 375 -20.56 8.19 -9.00
C ARG A 375 -21.49 6.99 -9.21
N GLY A 376 -21.31 5.90 -8.46
CA GLY A 376 -22.23 4.76 -8.46
C GLY A 376 -23.53 5.04 -7.69
N VAL A 377 -23.54 5.99 -6.76
CA VAL A 377 -24.71 6.30 -5.93
C VAL A 377 -25.67 7.20 -6.68
N LYS A 378 -26.89 6.70 -6.90
CA LYS A 378 -27.98 7.50 -7.44
C LYS A 378 -28.49 8.48 -6.38
N ASP A 379 -28.74 9.72 -6.78
CA ASP A 379 -29.31 10.77 -5.93
C ASP A 379 -28.48 11.00 -4.63
N PHE A 380 -27.15 11.00 -4.75
CA PHE A 380 -26.23 11.19 -3.63
C PHE A 380 -26.56 12.44 -2.80
N HIS A 381 -26.75 12.25 -1.48
CA HIS A 381 -27.27 13.28 -0.58
C HIS A 381 -26.39 13.46 0.67
N PRO A 382 -25.23 14.14 0.56
CA PRO A 382 -24.33 14.35 1.68
C PRO A 382 -24.84 15.43 2.64
N TYR A 383 -24.60 15.24 3.94
CA TYR A 383 -24.96 16.22 4.98
C TYR A 383 -24.06 17.47 4.98
N SER A 384 -22.81 17.35 4.52
CA SER A 384 -21.79 18.41 4.63
C SER A 384 -22.15 19.71 3.90
N ARG A 385 -21.90 20.86 4.54
CA ARG A 385 -22.08 22.23 4.00
C ARG A 385 -20.77 23.02 3.99
N ASP A 386 -20.70 24.03 3.14
CA ASP A 386 -19.63 25.03 3.02
C ASP A 386 -18.24 24.40 2.76
N GLY A 387 -17.20 24.85 3.47
CA GLY A 387 -15.81 24.40 3.29
C GLY A 387 -15.11 25.05 2.09
N GLN A 388 -13.78 25.09 2.13
CA GLN A 388 -12.97 25.63 1.04
C GLN A 388 -13.22 24.85 -0.27
N GLY A 389 -13.34 25.56 -1.39
CA GLY A 389 -13.49 24.95 -2.72
C GLY A 389 -14.80 24.20 -2.93
N ARG A 390 -15.92 24.71 -2.38
CA ARG A 390 -17.24 24.07 -2.52
C ARG A 390 -17.83 24.28 -3.92
N MET A 391 -18.03 23.19 -4.68
CA MET A 391 -18.39 23.26 -6.12
C MET A 391 -19.66 22.47 -6.52
N ASP A 392 -20.34 21.81 -5.58
CA ASP A 392 -21.50 20.92 -5.85
C ASP A 392 -22.89 21.59 -5.68
N GLY A 393 -22.94 22.92 -5.53
CA GLY A 393 -24.18 23.66 -5.22
C GLY A 393 -24.57 23.73 -3.74
N ASN A 394 -23.76 23.13 -2.85
CA ASN A 394 -23.85 23.24 -1.39
C ASN A 394 -25.20 22.81 -0.78
N GLY A 395 -25.93 21.90 -1.43
CA GLY A 395 -27.29 21.52 -1.02
C GLY A 395 -28.34 22.64 -1.14
N GLY A 396 -28.02 23.76 -1.79
CA GLY A 396 -28.91 24.90 -2.01
C GLY A 396 -29.64 25.36 -0.74
N GLY A 397 -30.92 25.69 -0.89
CA GLY A 397 -31.81 26.13 0.21
C GLY A 397 -32.42 25.00 1.04
N GLN A 398 -31.96 23.75 0.92
CA GLN A 398 -32.47 22.66 1.75
C GLN A 398 -32.26 22.95 3.24
N ILE A 399 -33.17 22.51 4.11
CA ILE A 399 -32.95 22.53 5.55
C ILE A 399 -31.64 21.79 5.89
N HIS A 400 -30.85 22.32 6.81
CA HIS A 400 -29.49 21.87 7.15
C HIS A 400 -29.34 21.24 8.54
N VAL A 401 -30.44 20.73 9.11
CA VAL A 401 -30.46 20.14 10.47
C VAL A 401 -31.35 18.91 10.55
N GLU A 402 -31.04 18.02 11.48
CA GLU A 402 -31.81 16.83 11.88
C GLU A 402 -31.89 16.80 13.43
N PRO A 403 -33.04 16.43 14.03
CA PRO A 403 -34.32 16.13 13.38
C PRO A 403 -34.98 17.41 12.82
N ASN A 404 -35.87 17.25 11.84
CA ASN A 404 -36.64 18.37 11.28
C ASN A 404 -38.07 17.98 10.89
N SER A 405 -38.95 18.98 10.76
CA SER A 405 -40.37 18.80 10.44
C SER A 405 -40.67 18.61 8.94
N TYR A 406 -39.67 18.67 8.07
CA TYR A 406 -39.85 18.62 6.61
C TYR A 406 -39.46 17.26 6.00
N GLY A 407 -39.01 16.31 6.83
CA GLY A 407 -38.69 14.95 6.42
C GLY A 407 -37.36 14.80 5.67
N ASN A 408 -36.43 15.75 5.81
CA ASN A 408 -35.08 15.64 5.23
C ASN A 408 -34.11 14.91 6.18
N TRP A 409 -32.96 14.44 5.67
CA TRP A 409 -31.87 13.81 6.45
C TRP A 409 -32.27 12.54 7.21
N LYS A 410 -32.97 11.62 6.53
CA LYS A 410 -33.34 10.33 7.12
C LYS A 410 -32.17 9.36 7.09
N ASP A 411 -32.02 8.57 8.14
CA ASP A 411 -31.01 7.53 8.24
C ASP A 411 -31.52 6.16 7.74
N HIS A 412 -30.59 5.22 7.57
CA HIS A 412 -30.82 3.85 7.12
C HIS A 412 -30.61 2.84 8.27
N LYS A 413 -31.37 2.99 9.37
CA LYS A 413 -31.20 2.14 10.57
C LYS A 413 -31.39 0.64 10.30
N ASP A 414 -32.15 0.31 9.27
CA ASP A 414 -32.40 -1.07 8.80
C ASP A 414 -31.15 -1.74 8.21
N MET A 415 -30.12 -0.97 7.86
CA MET A 415 -28.85 -1.49 7.34
C MET A 415 -27.81 -1.78 8.43
N ALA A 416 -28.10 -1.47 9.69
CA ALA A 416 -27.18 -1.58 10.82
C ALA A 416 -26.50 -2.96 10.91
N GLU A 417 -25.21 -2.95 11.23
CA GLU A 417 -24.44 -4.16 11.51
C GLU A 417 -24.86 -4.81 12.84
N PRO A 418 -24.65 -6.12 13.02
CA PRO A 418 -24.86 -6.75 14.32
C PRO A 418 -23.90 -6.16 15.37
N PRO A 419 -24.25 -6.17 16.67
CA PRO A 419 -23.31 -5.79 17.71
C PRO A 419 -22.04 -6.65 17.66
N MET A 420 -20.92 -6.12 18.16
CA MET A 420 -19.67 -6.86 18.35
C MET A 420 -19.43 -6.97 19.85
N ASP A 421 -19.12 -8.17 20.33
CA ASP A 421 -18.65 -8.35 21.70
C ASP A 421 -17.23 -7.79 21.83
N ALA A 422 -16.98 -6.96 22.84
CA ALA A 422 -15.81 -6.09 22.89
C ALA A 422 -14.98 -6.20 24.20
N GLY A 423 -15.44 -6.97 25.19
CA GLY A 423 -14.75 -7.10 26.48
C GLY A 423 -14.57 -5.78 27.25
N ASP A 424 -13.60 -5.76 28.16
CA ASP A 424 -13.24 -4.57 28.96
C ASP A 424 -12.33 -3.61 28.17
N VAL A 425 -12.44 -2.31 28.45
CA VAL A 425 -11.63 -1.26 27.81
C VAL A 425 -10.40 -0.96 28.67
N ASP A 426 -9.21 -1.37 28.20
CA ASP A 426 -7.92 -1.10 28.88
C ASP A 426 -6.75 -1.06 27.86
N TYR A 427 -5.54 -0.76 28.33
CA TYR A 427 -4.30 -0.89 27.60
C TYR A 427 -3.73 -2.30 27.74
N TYR A 428 -4.12 -3.20 26.84
CA TYR A 428 -3.59 -4.56 26.80
C TYR A 428 -2.22 -4.63 26.10
N ASP A 429 -1.20 -5.09 26.82
CA ASP A 429 0.12 -5.40 26.26
C ASP A 429 0.00 -6.56 25.25
N PHE A 430 0.17 -6.23 23.96
CA PHE A 430 0.09 -7.22 22.88
C PHE A 430 1.16 -8.32 23.06
N ARG A 431 2.31 -8.02 23.69
CA ARG A 431 3.36 -9.02 23.92
C ARG A 431 2.95 -10.07 24.95
N GLY A 432 2.14 -9.69 25.93
CA GLY A 432 1.60 -10.61 26.92
C GLY A 432 0.43 -11.45 26.39
N ASP A 433 -0.28 -10.93 25.38
CA ASP A 433 -1.38 -11.62 24.68
C ASP A 433 -0.85 -12.64 23.66
N ASP A 434 0.07 -12.21 22.79
CA ASP A 434 0.64 -13.01 21.72
C ASP A 434 2.12 -12.64 21.52
N ASN A 435 3.01 -13.60 21.79
CA ASN A 435 4.46 -13.48 21.66
C ASN A 435 5.04 -14.45 20.62
N ASP A 436 4.22 -15.01 19.73
CA ASP A 436 4.70 -15.80 18.60
C ASP A 436 5.12 -14.88 17.45
N TYR A 437 6.41 -14.54 17.46
CA TYR A 437 7.04 -13.67 16.45
C TYR A 437 7.72 -14.46 15.32
N TYR A 438 7.97 -15.74 15.54
CA TYR A 438 9.04 -16.47 14.84
C TYR A 438 8.50 -17.67 14.03
N THR A 439 7.32 -18.19 14.37
CA THR A 439 6.77 -19.38 13.69
C THR A 439 6.48 -19.12 12.20
N GLN A 440 5.67 -18.12 11.88
CA GLN A 440 5.32 -17.83 10.47
C GLN A 440 6.52 -17.40 9.60
N PRO A 441 7.45 -16.53 10.04
CA PRO A 441 8.66 -16.26 9.25
C PRO A 441 9.54 -17.51 9.06
N GLY A 442 9.62 -18.39 10.06
CA GLY A 442 10.34 -19.66 9.94
C GLY A 442 9.70 -20.61 8.92
N ILE A 443 8.36 -20.70 8.89
CA ILE A 443 7.63 -21.47 7.88
C ILE A 443 7.87 -20.89 6.49
N LEU A 444 7.76 -19.56 6.32
CA LEU A 444 8.03 -18.88 5.05
C LEU A 444 9.46 -19.18 4.55
N PHE A 445 10.46 -19.00 5.42
CA PHE A 445 11.85 -19.28 5.09
C PHE A 445 12.07 -20.73 4.66
N ASN A 446 11.46 -21.69 5.36
CA ASN A 446 11.58 -23.12 5.04
C ASN A 446 10.87 -23.52 3.74
N ARG A 447 9.93 -22.71 3.24
CA ARG A 447 9.27 -22.92 1.94
C ARG A 447 9.99 -22.26 0.77
N MET A 448 11.02 -21.44 1.03
CA MET A 448 11.88 -20.88 -0.03
C MET A 448 12.83 -21.94 -0.60
N THR A 449 13.16 -21.83 -1.89
CA THR A 449 14.25 -22.61 -2.48
C THR A 449 15.61 -22.19 -1.91
N PRO A 450 16.66 -23.02 -2.00
CA PRO A 450 18.01 -22.62 -1.58
C PRO A 450 18.50 -21.32 -2.22
N GLU A 451 18.14 -21.08 -3.48
CA GLU A 451 18.49 -19.87 -4.22
C GLU A 451 17.73 -18.64 -3.69
N GLN A 452 16.44 -18.77 -3.37
CA GLN A 452 15.65 -17.71 -2.73
C GLN A 452 16.15 -17.39 -1.32
N GLN A 453 16.58 -18.40 -0.56
CA GLN A 453 17.20 -18.21 0.75
C GLN A 453 18.52 -17.42 0.61
N LEU A 454 19.36 -17.75 -0.37
CA LEU A 454 20.59 -17.00 -0.64
C LEU A 454 20.29 -15.54 -1.02
N VAL A 455 19.29 -15.31 -1.88
CA VAL A 455 18.82 -13.95 -2.22
C VAL A 455 18.38 -13.19 -0.97
N LEU A 456 17.59 -13.82 -0.10
CA LEU A 456 17.14 -13.24 1.17
C LEU A 456 18.31 -12.83 2.07
N PHE A 457 19.31 -13.70 2.25
CA PHE A 457 20.48 -13.42 3.09
C PHE A 457 21.29 -12.25 2.55
N GLU A 458 21.60 -12.26 1.26
CA GLU A 458 22.44 -11.24 0.67
C GLU A 458 21.75 -9.88 0.53
N ASN A 459 20.45 -9.86 0.20
CA ASN A 459 19.64 -8.64 0.22
C ASN A 459 19.64 -8.01 1.62
N THR A 460 19.42 -8.85 2.64
CA THR A 460 19.46 -8.43 4.05
C THR A 460 20.82 -7.82 4.38
N ALA A 461 21.92 -8.54 4.08
CA ALA A 461 23.27 -8.08 4.39
C ALA A 461 23.61 -6.73 3.73
N ARG A 462 23.26 -6.56 2.44
CA ARG A 462 23.44 -5.28 1.73
C ARG A 462 22.59 -4.17 2.34
N ALA A 463 21.33 -4.44 2.67
CA ALA A 463 20.39 -3.46 3.22
C ALA A 463 20.76 -3.04 4.65
N MET A 464 21.40 -3.90 5.45
CA MET A 464 21.89 -3.55 6.80
C MET A 464 23.01 -2.51 6.78
N GLY A 465 23.71 -2.34 5.66
CA GLY A 465 24.69 -1.27 5.45
C GLY A 465 25.68 -1.12 6.62
N ASP A 466 25.81 0.12 7.10
CA ASP A 466 26.70 0.52 8.19
C ASP A 466 26.06 0.43 9.60
N ALA A 467 24.90 -0.23 9.72
CA ALA A 467 24.24 -0.40 11.01
C ALA A 467 25.21 -0.98 12.07
N THR A 468 25.08 -0.50 13.30
CA THR A 468 25.96 -0.90 14.39
C THR A 468 25.93 -2.40 14.65
N LEU A 469 27.03 -2.95 15.17
CA LEU A 469 27.19 -4.39 15.37
C LEU A 469 26.09 -4.97 16.29
N GLN A 470 25.66 -4.24 17.31
CA GLN A 470 24.52 -4.61 18.17
C GLN A 470 23.23 -4.87 17.38
N ILE A 471 22.94 -4.06 16.36
CA ILE A 471 21.74 -4.17 15.53
C ILE A 471 21.85 -5.40 14.62
N LYS A 472 23.03 -5.60 14.01
CA LYS A 472 23.33 -6.80 13.20
C LYS A 472 23.19 -8.08 14.03
N HIS A 473 23.76 -8.11 15.24
CA HIS A 473 23.62 -9.24 16.17
C HIS A 473 22.16 -9.47 16.58
N ARG A 474 21.40 -8.41 16.86
CA ARG A 474 19.97 -8.51 17.20
C ARG A 474 19.16 -9.09 16.05
N HIS A 475 19.43 -8.66 14.82
CA HIS A 475 18.76 -9.21 13.63
C HIS A 475 19.09 -10.69 13.42
N ILE A 476 20.37 -11.06 13.48
CA ILE A 476 20.82 -12.45 13.36
C ILE A 476 20.12 -13.33 14.40
N ASN A 477 20.04 -12.88 15.66
CA ASN A 477 19.32 -13.63 16.69
C ASN A 477 17.83 -13.79 16.34
N ASN A 478 17.14 -12.71 15.95
CA ASN A 478 15.72 -12.79 15.56
C ASN A 478 15.50 -13.80 14.41
N CYS A 479 16.38 -13.81 13.40
CA CYS A 479 16.34 -14.79 12.32
C CYS A 479 16.62 -16.22 12.84
N TYR A 480 17.59 -16.39 13.74
CA TYR A 480 17.92 -17.68 14.34
C TYR A 480 16.75 -18.27 15.16
N GLN A 481 15.99 -17.42 15.86
CA GLN A 481 14.79 -17.87 16.60
C GLN A 481 13.67 -18.35 15.65
N ALA A 482 13.61 -17.82 14.42
CA ALA A 482 12.68 -18.30 13.39
C ALA A 482 13.17 -19.60 12.75
N ASP A 483 14.45 -19.67 12.39
CA ASP A 483 15.11 -20.90 11.95
C ASP A 483 16.64 -20.76 12.12
N PRO A 484 17.35 -21.75 12.71
CA PRO A 484 18.81 -21.69 12.85
C PRO A 484 19.56 -21.39 11.55
N LYS A 485 19.14 -21.98 10.43
CA LYS A 485 19.79 -21.76 9.12
C LYS A 485 19.55 -20.36 8.60
N TYR A 486 18.43 -19.73 8.95
CA TYR A 486 18.18 -18.34 8.59
C TYR A 486 19.17 -17.42 9.32
N GLY A 487 19.33 -17.59 10.64
CA GLY A 487 20.32 -16.85 11.42
C GLY A 487 21.76 -17.06 10.90
N GLU A 488 22.15 -18.31 10.66
CA GLU A 488 23.47 -18.68 10.15
C GLU A 488 23.74 -18.08 8.76
N GLY A 489 22.78 -18.17 7.83
CA GLY A 489 22.93 -17.63 6.47
C GLY A 489 23.04 -16.10 6.45
N VAL A 490 22.30 -15.39 7.31
CA VAL A 490 22.43 -13.93 7.45
C VAL A 490 23.78 -13.56 8.08
N ALA A 491 24.24 -14.30 9.09
CA ALA A 491 25.54 -14.07 9.71
C ALA A 491 26.69 -14.26 8.71
N GLU A 492 26.65 -15.34 7.92
CA GLU A 492 27.63 -15.60 6.86
C GLU A 492 27.63 -14.48 5.81
N ALA A 493 26.45 -14.07 5.31
CA ALA A 493 26.34 -12.98 4.33
C ALA A 493 26.83 -11.63 4.87
N LEU A 494 26.73 -11.40 6.17
CA LEU A 494 27.26 -10.21 6.87
C LEU A 494 28.76 -10.31 7.20
N GLY A 495 29.38 -11.49 7.05
CA GLY A 495 30.76 -11.73 7.48
C GLY A 495 30.94 -11.74 8.99
N ILE A 496 29.89 -12.10 9.74
CA ILE A 496 29.89 -12.16 11.21
C ILE A 496 29.99 -13.63 11.63
N ASP A 497 30.95 -13.95 12.50
CA ASP A 497 31.03 -15.27 13.11
C ASP A 497 29.84 -15.47 14.04
N ILE A 498 28.98 -16.44 13.71
CA ILE A 498 27.78 -16.78 14.46
C ILE A 498 28.08 -17.09 15.94
N HIS A 499 29.28 -17.58 16.26
CA HIS A 499 29.71 -17.87 17.64
C HIS A 499 29.94 -16.61 18.48
N THR A 500 30.05 -15.44 17.85
CA THR A 500 30.12 -14.14 18.53
C THR A 500 28.76 -13.53 18.81
N VAL A 501 27.69 -14.09 18.24
CA VAL A 501 26.31 -13.64 18.46
C VAL A 501 25.75 -14.36 19.68
N ASP A 502 25.20 -13.60 20.64
CA ASP A 502 24.41 -14.21 21.70
C ASP A 502 23.09 -14.73 21.13
N LEU A 503 22.99 -16.05 20.95
CA LEU A 503 21.82 -16.74 20.42
C LEU A 503 20.85 -17.20 21.52
N THR A 504 21.14 -16.89 22.78
CA THR A 504 20.24 -17.24 23.89
C THR A 504 18.86 -16.63 23.63
N PRO A 505 17.79 -17.45 23.64
CA PRO A 505 16.44 -16.94 23.52
C PRO A 505 16.12 -16.02 24.70
N THR A 506 15.73 -14.78 24.42
CA THR A 506 15.28 -13.83 25.44
C THR A 506 13.76 -13.75 25.38
N PRO A 507 13.03 -13.92 26.50
CA PRO A 507 11.60 -13.67 26.53
C PRO A 507 11.28 -12.26 26.00
N ARG A 508 10.33 -12.17 25.08
CA ARG A 508 9.80 -10.90 24.54
C ARG A 508 8.28 -10.83 24.73
N ASP A 509 7.84 -11.31 25.89
CA ASP A 509 6.46 -11.50 26.31
C ASP A 509 5.89 -10.32 27.15
N SER A 510 6.67 -9.25 27.30
CA SER A 510 6.25 -8.00 27.93
C SER A 510 7.06 -6.81 27.40
N ASP A 511 6.56 -5.59 27.58
CA ASP A 511 7.33 -4.36 27.27
C ASP A 511 8.69 -4.32 27.98
N GLN A 512 8.74 -4.70 29.27
CA GLN A 512 9.99 -4.73 30.03
C GLN A 512 10.99 -5.74 29.44
N ALA A 513 10.55 -6.98 29.22
CA ALA A 513 11.42 -8.02 28.68
C ALA A 513 11.92 -7.68 27.27
N ASN A 514 11.08 -7.04 26.44
CA ASN A 514 11.48 -6.58 25.11
C ASN A 514 12.57 -5.47 25.18
N ARG A 515 12.47 -4.53 26.12
CA ARG A 515 13.49 -3.50 26.32
C ARG A 515 14.81 -4.07 26.80
N GLU A 516 14.76 -5.01 27.73
CA GLU A 516 15.95 -5.74 28.22
C GLU A 516 16.62 -6.51 27.07
N ALA A 517 15.84 -7.21 26.24
CA ALA A 517 16.34 -7.89 25.05
C ALA A 517 16.97 -6.93 24.03
N ASN A 518 16.41 -5.74 23.84
CA ASN A 518 16.95 -4.74 22.92
C ASN A 518 18.24 -4.09 23.43
N ALA A 519 18.38 -3.93 24.75
CA ALA A 519 19.58 -3.36 25.37
C ALA A 519 20.77 -4.34 25.44
N ARG A 520 20.54 -5.63 25.13
CA ARG A 520 21.57 -6.66 25.19
C ARG A 520 22.75 -6.35 24.28
N GLY A 521 23.95 -6.27 24.86
CA GLY A 521 25.20 -6.00 24.14
C GLY A 521 25.40 -4.55 23.72
N ALA A 522 24.54 -3.61 24.15
CA ALA A 522 24.62 -2.22 23.70
C ALA A 522 25.87 -1.46 24.16
N GLU A 523 26.45 -1.84 25.31
CA GLU A 523 27.66 -1.19 25.83
C GLU A 523 28.90 -1.53 24.98
N ASP A 524 29.00 -2.77 24.50
CA ASP A 524 30.19 -3.29 23.82
C ASP A 524 30.05 -3.33 22.29
N LEU A 525 28.84 -3.47 21.76
CA LEU A 525 28.58 -3.69 20.33
C LEU A 525 27.99 -2.46 19.61
N ASN A 526 27.87 -1.31 20.29
CA ASN A 526 27.46 -0.06 19.67
C ASN A 526 28.62 0.59 18.89
N VAL A 527 29.11 -0.13 17.88
CA VAL A 527 30.17 0.30 16.97
C VAL A 527 29.65 0.20 15.54
N PRO A 528 29.79 1.26 14.69
CA PRO A 528 29.45 1.17 13.29
C PRO A 528 30.21 0.03 12.60
N THR A 529 29.61 -0.54 11.56
CA THR A 529 30.24 -1.60 10.79
C THR A 529 30.45 -1.16 9.35
N GLU A 530 31.34 -1.82 8.63
CA GLU A 530 31.45 -1.62 7.18
C GLU A 530 30.26 -2.33 6.47
N PRO A 531 29.69 -1.72 5.42
CA PRO A 531 28.65 -2.36 4.61
C PRO A 531 29.12 -3.69 4.00
N ALA A 532 28.34 -4.75 4.22
CA ALA A 532 28.58 -6.03 3.55
C ALA A 532 28.13 -5.94 2.08
N GLN A 533 28.93 -6.51 1.18
CA GLN A 533 28.64 -6.53 -0.27
C GLN A 533 28.74 -7.96 -0.81
N PRO A 534 28.00 -8.95 -0.24
CA PRO A 534 27.94 -10.27 -0.83
C PRO A 534 27.28 -10.15 -2.21
N ALA A 535 27.78 -10.94 -3.16
CA ALA A 535 27.38 -10.86 -4.55
C ALA A 535 27.20 -12.23 -5.20
N SER A 536 27.26 -13.32 -4.44
CA SER A 536 27.14 -14.67 -4.99
C SER A 536 25.72 -14.93 -5.52
N ALA A 537 24.71 -14.29 -4.93
CA ALA A 537 23.35 -14.35 -5.46
C ALA A 537 23.25 -13.74 -6.85
N LYS A 538 24.14 -12.79 -7.24
CA LYS A 538 24.17 -12.15 -8.58
C LYS A 538 24.56 -13.12 -9.70
N ASP A 539 25.19 -14.24 -9.38
CA ASP A 539 25.59 -15.25 -10.35
C ASP A 539 24.57 -16.38 -10.50
N LEU A 540 23.51 -16.41 -9.66
CA LEU A 540 22.42 -17.38 -9.80
C LEU A 540 21.68 -17.21 -11.14
N PRO A 541 21.17 -18.28 -11.76
CA PRO A 541 20.26 -18.14 -12.89
C PRO A 541 18.95 -17.49 -12.46
N GLU A 542 18.21 -16.86 -13.39
CA GLU A 542 16.95 -16.17 -13.08
C GLU A 542 15.95 -17.12 -12.40
N GLU A 543 15.89 -18.38 -12.84
CA GLU A 543 15.03 -19.43 -12.30
C GLU A 543 15.25 -19.71 -10.80
N GLY A 544 16.42 -19.38 -10.27
CA GLY A 544 16.70 -19.48 -8.83
C GLY A 544 16.19 -18.30 -8.01
N ARG A 545 15.82 -17.18 -8.65
CA ARG A 545 15.48 -15.93 -7.96
C ARG A 545 14.03 -15.51 -8.13
N ASP A 546 13.29 -16.12 -9.05
CA ASP A 546 11.93 -15.72 -9.35
C ASP A 546 11.07 -16.94 -9.71
N THR A 547 9.87 -16.98 -9.12
CA THR A 547 8.99 -18.15 -9.11
C THR A 547 8.37 -18.50 -10.47
N ASN A 548 8.28 -17.56 -11.43
CA ASN A 548 7.63 -17.82 -12.74
C ASN A 548 8.48 -17.36 -13.96
N VAL A 549 9.81 -17.53 -13.90
CA VAL A 549 10.76 -16.97 -14.90
C VAL A 549 10.52 -17.44 -16.34
N GLN A 550 10.26 -18.74 -16.56
CA GLN A 550 10.17 -19.28 -17.92
C GLN A 550 8.97 -18.73 -18.70
N ASP A 551 7.87 -18.49 -18.00
CA ASP A 551 6.67 -17.88 -18.51
C ASP A 551 6.00 -17.17 -17.34
N PRO A 552 6.08 -15.83 -17.24
CA PRO A 552 5.47 -15.11 -16.13
C PRO A 552 3.95 -15.32 -16.12
N THR A 553 3.31 -15.64 -17.25
CA THR A 553 1.87 -15.96 -17.25
C THR A 553 1.55 -17.31 -16.58
N SER A 554 2.56 -18.16 -16.36
CA SER A 554 2.45 -19.36 -15.56
C SER A 554 2.21 -18.99 -14.10
N LEU A 555 1.14 -19.52 -13.53
CA LEU A 555 0.76 -19.27 -12.15
C LEU A 555 1.20 -20.44 -11.27
N THR A 556 2.17 -20.22 -10.38
CA THR A 556 2.40 -21.13 -9.24
C THR A 556 1.08 -21.37 -8.52
N GLY A 557 0.63 -22.61 -8.34
CA GLY A 557 -0.68 -22.90 -7.71
C GLY A 557 -0.85 -22.14 -6.40
N ILE A 558 -2.06 -21.65 -6.09
CA ILE A 558 -2.29 -20.85 -4.87
C ILE A 558 -1.91 -21.62 -3.58
N MET A 559 -2.04 -22.95 -3.61
CA MET A 559 -1.60 -23.86 -2.54
C MET A 559 -0.09 -24.10 -2.52
N ASP A 560 0.61 -23.81 -3.61
CA ASP A 560 2.06 -24.02 -3.76
C ASP A 560 2.86 -22.72 -3.60
N ASP A 561 2.22 -21.55 -3.65
CA ASP A 561 2.90 -20.26 -3.45
C ASP A 561 3.42 -20.15 -1.99
N PRO A 562 4.75 -20.04 -1.78
CA PRO A 562 5.33 -20.01 -0.44
C PRO A 562 5.05 -18.72 0.33
N PHE A 563 4.71 -17.62 -0.34
CA PHE A 563 4.41 -16.32 0.29
C PHE A 563 2.93 -16.16 0.66
N VAL A 564 2.13 -17.18 0.37
CA VAL A 564 0.75 -17.31 0.80
C VAL A 564 0.72 -18.53 1.71
N LEU A 565 0.99 -18.35 3.02
CA LEU A 565 1.23 -19.50 3.92
C LEU A 565 0.01 -20.39 4.11
#